data_AF-A0A843K902-F1
#
_entry.id   AF-A0A843K902-F1
#
_cell.length_a   1.000
_cell.length_b   1.000
_cell.length_c   1.000
_cell.angle_alpha   90.00
_cell.angle_beta   90.00
_cell.angle_gamma   90.00
#
_symmetry.space_group_name_H-M   'P 1'
#
loop_
_entity.id
_entity.type
_entity.pdbx_description
1 polymer ?
#
loop_
_entity_poly.entity_id
_entity_poly.type
_entity_poly.pdbx_seq_one_letter_code
_entity_poly.pdbx_strand_id
1 'polypeptide(L)'
;MSDNDMPDPEQLRQMFAVLSEQVPKLLDSVTKVLYGAQEGTKFGESVAAFYKALRDAGMSNEQAFELTKDYMSNLSLGGMLKNIVGGAARKDD
;
A
#
# COMPACT_ATOMS: atom_id res chain seq x y z
N MET A 1 -23.20 -36.87 -7.82
CA MET A 1 -22.26 -35.84 -7.34
C MET A 1 -21.91 -36.27 -5.93
N SER A 2 -20.75 -36.88 -5.73
CA SER A 2 -20.35 -37.45 -4.44
C SER A 2 -19.02 -36.85 -4.01
N ASP A 3 -19.05 -36.27 -2.81
CA ASP A 3 -18.02 -36.12 -1.78
C ASP A 3 -16.59 -35.65 -2.11
N ASN A 4 -16.24 -34.49 -1.51
CA ASN A 4 -14.90 -34.08 -1.10
C ASN A 4 -13.82 -33.90 -2.18
N ASP A 5 -14.01 -32.95 -3.10
CA ASP A 5 -12.91 -32.39 -3.93
C ASP A 5 -12.01 -31.43 -3.11
N MET A 6 -11.52 -31.87 -1.95
CA MET A 6 -10.39 -31.17 -1.34
C MET A 6 -9.14 -31.58 -2.14
N PRO A 7 -8.37 -30.62 -2.70
CA PRO A 7 -7.21 -30.96 -3.51
C PRO A 7 -6.26 -31.82 -2.68
N ASP A 8 -5.68 -32.84 -3.29
CA ASP A 8 -4.74 -33.69 -2.58
C ASP A 8 -3.53 -32.86 -2.08
N PRO A 9 -2.80 -33.35 -1.07
CA PRO A 9 -1.68 -32.61 -0.49
C PRO A 9 -0.62 -32.18 -1.51
N GLU A 10 -0.47 -32.91 -2.61
CA GLU A 10 0.51 -32.64 -3.66
C GLU A 10 0.04 -31.49 -4.55
N GLN A 11 -1.24 -31.48 -4.92
CA GLN A 11 -1.90 -30.38 -5.63
C GLN A 11 -1.89 -29.10 -4.78
N LEU A 12 -2.15 -29.20 -3.47
CA LEU A 12 -2.04 -28.06 -2.55
C LEU A 12 -0.61 -27.52 -2.52
N ARG A 13 0.41 -28.39 -2.38
CA ARG A 13 1.82 -27.97 -2.42
C ARG A 13 2.17 -27.24 -3.72
N GLN A 14 1.69 -27.73 -4.86
CA GLN A 14 1.93 -27.08 -6.15
C GLN A 14 1.25 -25.71 -6.23
N MET A 15 0.00 -25.59 -5.79
CA MET A 15 -0.70 -24.30 -5.74
C MET A 15 0.03 -23.31 -4.81
N PHE A 16 0.45 -23.75 -3.62
CA PHE A 16 1.20 -22.93 -2.69
C PHE A 16 2.58 -22.54 -3.22
N ALA A 17 3.26 -23.43 -3.94
CA ALA A 17 4.53 -23.11 -4.60
C ALA A 17 4.34 -21.99 -5.63
N VAL A 18 3.32 -22.11 -6.50
CA VAL A 18 2.97 -21.06 -7.48
C VAL A 18 2.61 -19.76 -6.77
N LEU A 19 1.75 -19.79 -5.75
CA LEU A 19 1.39 -18.59 -4.99
C LEU A 19 2.60 -17.94 -4.32
N SER A 20 3.47 -18.74 -3.71
CA SER A 20 4.70 -18.26 -3.06
C SER A 20 5.69 -17.64 -4.04
N GLU A 21 5.64 -18.02 -5.31
CA GLU A 21 6.45 -17.42 -6.38
C GLU A 21 5.82 -16.12 -6.91
N GLN A 22 4.50 -16.10 -7.10
CA GLN A 22 3.81 -14.97 -7.73
C GLN A 22 3.56 -13.81 -6.76
N VAL A 23 3.26 -14.07 -5.49
CA VAL A 23 2.98 -13.03 -4.50
C VAL A 23 4.18 -12.09 -4.30
N PRO A 24 5.42 -12.57 -4.08
CA PRO A 24 6.59 -11.70 -3.98
C PRO A 24 6.83 -10.89 -5.26
N LYS A 25 6.66 -11.49 -6.45
CA LYS A 25 6.82 -10.78 -7.73
C LYS A 25 5.82 -9.62 -7.90
N LEU A 26 4.58 -9.82 -7.45
CA LEU A 26 3.57 -8.76 -7.44
C LEU A 26 3.94 -7.65 -6.47
N LEU A 27 4.38 -7.99 -5.26
CA LEU A 27 4.85 -7.01 -4.27
C LEU A 27 6.06 -6.22 -4.78
N ASP A 28 7.04 -6.89 -5.40
CA ASP A 28 8.20 -6.26 -6.02
C ASP A 28 7.78 -5.32 -7.15
N SER A 29 6.84 -5.72 -7.99
CA SER A 29 6.36 -4.90 -9.10
C SER A 29 5.63 -3.64 -8.60
N VAL A 30 4.76 -3.80 -7.60
CA VAL A 30 4.08 -2.67 -6.94
C VAL A 30 5.12 -1.75 -6.27
N THR A 31 6.12 -2.31 -5.59
CA THR A 31 7.22 -1.56 -4.97
C THR A 31 8.02 -0.80 -6.02
N LYS A 32 8.32 -1.40 -7.17
CA LYS A 32 9.06 -0.76 -8.28
C LYS A 32 8.28 0.37 -8.93
N VAL A 33 6.96 0.24 -9.06
CA VAL A 33 6.11 1.30 -9.61
C VAL A 33 5.97 2.45 -8.62
N LEU A 34 5.96 2.19 -7.32
CA LEU A 34 5.78 3.24 -6.31
C LEU A 34 7.09 3.89 -5.87
N TYR A 35 8.20 3.15 -5.90
CA TYR A 35 9.53 3.60 -5.43
C TYR A 35 10.61 3.54 -6.51
N GLY A 36 10.25 3.24 -7.76
CA GLY A 36 11.13 3.44 -8.91
C GLY A 36 11.61 4.88 -8.92
N ALA A 37 12.90 5.11 -9.19
CA ALA A 37 13.52 6.42 -8.99
C ALA A 37 12.77 7.55 -9.71
N GLN A 38 12.15 7.27 -10.86
CA GLN A 38 11.40 8.26 -11.64
C GLN A 38 10.00 8.53 -11.06
N GLU A 39 9.31 7.50 -10.61
CA GLU A 39 7.98 7.58 -9.98
C GLU A 39 8.07 8.19 -8.57
N GLY A 40 9.12 7.85 -7.82
CA GLY A 40 9.44 8.46 -6.53
C GLY A 40 9.76 9.95 -6.65
N THR A 41 10.46 10.38 -7.71
CA THR A 41 10.68 11.81 -7.99
C THR A 41 9.37 12.53 -8.29
N LYS A 42 8.53 12.01 -9.21
CA LYS A 42 7.23 12.63 -9.54
C LYS A 42 6.29 12.67 -8.33
N PHE A 43 6.31 11.64 -7.50
CA PHE A 43 5.57 11.61 -6.25
C PHE A 43 6.07 12.70 -5.29
N GLY A 44 7.38 12.83 -5.09
CA GLY A 44 7.97 13.90 -4.28
C GLY A 44 7.65 15.31 -4.79
N GLU A 45 7.69 15.52 -6.10
CA GLU A 45 7.28 16.78 -6.74
C GLU A 45 5.81 17.11 -6.46
N SER A 46 4.93 16.11 -6.57
CA SER A 46 3.49 16.28 -6.31
C SER A 46 3.20 16.62 -4.84
N VAL A 47 3.88 15.93 -3.91
CA VAL A 47 3.81 16.20 -2.47
C VAL A 47 4.30 17.62 -2.17
N ALA A 48 5.41 18.05 -2.76
CA ALA A 48 5.96 19.38 -2.56
C ALA A 48 5.04 20.48 -3.14
N ALA A 49 4.42 20.24 -4.30
CA ALA A 49 3.46 21.14 -4.90
C ALA A 49 2.21 21.28 -4.02
N PHE A 50 1.71 20.17 -3.45
CA PHE A 50 0.58 20.19 -2.53
C PHE A 50 0.88 21.02 -1.27
N TYR A 51 2.03 20.82 -0.62
CA TYR A 51 2.46 21.61 0.53
C TYR A 51 2.53 23.11 0.21
N LYS A 52 3.10 23.48 -0.94
CA LYS A 52 3.15 24.89 -1.39
C LYS A 52 1.76 25.46 -1.59
N ALA A 53 0.87 24.75 -2.27
CA ALA A 53 -0.49 25.21 -2.51
C ALA A 53 -1.27 25.48 -1.20
N LEU A 54 -1.09 24.65 -0.17
CA LEU A 54 -1.71 24.87 1.14
C LEU A 54 -1.20 26.15 1.82
N ARG A 55 0.12 26.40 1.73
CA ARG A 55 0.73 27.63 2.25
C ARG A 55 0.29 28.87 1.48
N ASP A 56 0.23 28.77 0.16
CA ASP A 56 -0.21 29.86 -0.71
C ASP A 56 -1.69 30.19 -0.48
N ALA A 57 -2.49 29.20 -0.08
CA ALA A 57 -3.88 29.38 0.36
C ALA A 57 -4.01 29.99 1.78
N GLY A 58 -2.90 30.27 2.46
CA GLY A 58 -2.87 30.98 3.74
C GLY A 58 -2.75 30.10 4.99
N MET A 59 -2.49 28.79 4.86
CA MET A 59 -2.22 27.94 6.03
C MET A 59 -0.84 28.23 6.65
N SER A 60 -0.72 28.02 7.96
CA SER A 60 0.59 28.04 8.62
C SER A 60 1.48 26.90 8.11
N ASN A 61 2.79 27.04 8.31
CA ASN A 61 3.75 26.03 7.91
C ASN A 61 3.46 24.68 8.58
N GLU A 62 3.06 24.71 9.85
CA GLU A 62 2.74 23.55 10.67
C GLU A 62 1.46 22.87 10.19
N GLN A 63 0.40 23.65 9.91
CA GLN A 63 -0.86 23.12 9.39
C GLN A 63 -0.69 22.47 8.02
N ALA A 64 0.02 23.15 7.09
CA ALA A 64 0.31 22.60 5.77
C ALA A 64 1.18 21.34 5.85
N PHE A 65 2.12 21.30 6.81
CA PHE A 65 3.01 20.16 7.00
C PHE A 65 2.25 18.93 7.49
N GLU A 66 1.42 19.07 8.53
CA GLU A 66 0.63 17.94 9.06
C GLU A 66 -0.35 17.40 8.00
N LEU A 67 -1.06 18.27 7.26
CA LEU A 67 -1.94 17.82 6.18
C LEU A 67 -1.21 17.10 5.04
N THR A 68 -0.01 17.59 4.68
CA THR A 68 0.83 16.94 3.66
C THR A 68 1.33 15.58 4.15
N LYS A 69 1.75 15.49 5.41
CA LYS A 69 2.19 14.25 6.05
C LYS A 69 1.07 13.22 6.16
N ASP A 70 -0.15 13.64 6.48
CA ASP A 70 -1.33 12.77 6.50
C ASP A 70 -1.68 12.26 5.09
N TYR A 71 -1.64 13.15 4.09
CA TYR A 71 -1.84 12.79 2.69
C TYR A 71 -0.81 11.75 2.21
N MET A 72 0.49 11.97 2.50
CA MET A 72 1.55 11.01 2.21
C MET A 72 1.34 9.68 2.93
N SER A 73 0.94 9.72 4.20
CA SER A 73 0.71 8.51 5.00
C SER A 73 -0.40 7.66 4.39
N ASN A 74 -1.49 8.27 3.95
CA ASN A 74 -2.60 7.59 3.29
C ASN A 74 -2.24 7.03 1.90
N LEU A 75 -1.31 7.67 1.18
CA LEU A 75 -0.84 7.20 -0.12
C LEU A 75 0.27 6.15 -0.03
N SER A 76 0.99 6.10 1.09
CA SER A 76 2.01 5.07 1.30
C SER A 76 1.37 3.69 1.48
N LEU A 77 1.97 2.65 0.88
CA LEU A 77 1.55 1.26 1.11
C LEU A 77 1.54 0.92 2.61
N GLY A 78 2.51 1.44 3.38
CA GLY A 78 2.57 1.22 4.82
C GLY A 78 1.34 1.75 5.56
N GLY A 79 0.81 2.92 5.17
CA GLY A 79 -0.43 3.46 5.73
C GLY A 79 -1.67 2.69 5.27
N MET A 80 -1.76 2.32 3.98
CA MET A 80 -2.85 1.48 3.48
C MET A 80 -2.88 0.10 4.17
N LEU A 81 -1.74 -0.57 4.27
CA LEU A 81 -1.60 -1.86 4.96
C LEU A 81 -1.92 -1.74 6.45
N LYS A 82 -1.45 -0.68 7.13
CA LYS A 82 -1.80 -0.41 8.53
C LYS A 82 -3.30 -0.18 8.73
N ASN A 83 -3.98 0.50 7.79
CA ASN A 83 -5.42 0.71 7.84
C ASN A 83 -6.21 -0.59 7.58
N ILE A 84 -5.72 -1.47 6.71
CA ILE A 84 -6.34 -2.78 6.45
C ILE A 84 -6.16 -3.71 7.66
N VAL A 85 -4.94 -3.82 8.20
CA VAL A 85 -4.63 -4.66 9.37
C VAL A 85 -5.28 -4.09 10.65
N GLY A 86 -5.25 -2.77 10.82
CA GLY A 86 -5.86 -2.08 11.95
C GLY A 86 -7.40 -1.99 11.88
N GLY A 87 -7.98 -2.14 10.69
CA GLY A 87 -9.43 -2.29 10.49
C GLY A 87 -9.92 -3.70 10.81
N ALA A 88 -9.12 -4.73 10.51
CA ALA A 88 -9.42 -6.12 10.87
C ALA A 88 -9.38 -6.37 12.39
N ALA A 89 -8.48 -5.69 13.12
CA ALA A 89 -8.33 -5.83 14.57
C ALA A 89 -9.42 -5.16 15.42
N ARG A 90 -10.31 -4.34 14.82
CA ARG A 90 -11.37 -3.60 15.53
C ARG A 90 -12.76 -4.26 15.48
N LYS A 91 -12.87 -5.47 14.91
CA LYS A 91 -14.17 -6.14 14.73
C LYS A 91 -14.54 -7.12 15.86
N ASP A 92 -13.72 -7.22 16.90
CA ASP A 92 -13.91 -8.16 18.02
C ASP A 92 -14.14 -7.46 19.38
N ASP A 93 -14.78 -6.29 19.42
CA ASP A 93 -15.29 -5.64 20.64
C ASP A 93 -16.80 -5.33 20.53
#